data_AF-A0A6L7Q1T0-F1
#
_entry.id   AF-A0A6L7Q1T0-F1
#
_cell.length_a   1.000
_cell.length_b   1.000
_cell.length_c   1.000
_cell.angle_alpha   90.00
_cell.angle_beta   90.00
_cell.angle_gamma   90.00
#
_symmetry.space_group_name_H-M   'P 1'
#
loop_
_entity.id
_entity.type
_entity.pdbx_description
1 polymer ?
#
loop_
_entity_poly.entity_id
_entity_poly.type
_entity_poly.pdbx_seq_one_letter_code
_entity_poly.pdbx_strand_id
1 'polypeptide(L)'
;MTSKGGRNCFAIAADLIYTQLMDIQFEIGDPLRPRGHALLYYRVDTEPDHVYGTYIVTLPITADLTKYVPPFLAAHLGSSDSGPLANFAAFAMPPMSELVEGGHDRLVRLANLRNDDLVYGGNMFSYDLARMMESVAGAVQEYADAWNEAANTAGAGAVAAPADDVAIPLAGSADAPAAGTTGDEDTAGLGVNEVLWSFMSEGDRLAEMGRLLGRLRFAQEGNDNTAITDITAEMTALGRHLPDEYSISALVAAASETSAASVQLAQLYLDRCYRLSSGDAEQVRRIEEAIRNLERRG
;
A
#
# COMPACT_ATOMS: atom_id res chain seq x y z
N MET A 1 -58.02 18.94 22.40
CA MET A 1 -56.59 19.08 22.75
C MET A 1 -56.16 17.82 23.47
N THR A 2 -55.61 16.85 22.77
CA THR A 2 -54.97 15.68 23.39
C THR A 2 -53.68 15.42 22.63
N SER A 3 -52.60 15.46 23.39
CA SER A 3 -51.23 15.53 22.94
C SER A 3 -50.75 14.21 22.35
N LYS A 4 -50.06 14.34 21.21
CA LYS A 4 -48.90 13.58 20.74
C LYS A 4 -48.18 12.79 21.85
N GLY A 5 -47.84 11.53 21.55
CA GLY A 5 -46.85 10.76 22.29
C GLY A 5 -46.81 9.28 21.94
N GLY A 6 -46.93 8.94 20.65
CA GLY A 6 -47.03 7.55 20.19
C GLY A 6 -46.18 7.28 18.96
N ARG A 7 -44.95 7.78 18.97
CA ARG A 7 -43.92 7.44 17.99
C ARG A 7 -42.58 7.51 18.73
N ASN A 8 -41.86 6.40 18.73
CA ASN A 8 -40.38 6.31 18.75
C ASN A 8 -39.76 5.24 19.66
N CYS A 9 -40.49 4.37 20.37
CA CYS A 9 -39.79 3.25 21.05
C CYS A 9 -39.20 2.23 20.08
N PHE A 10 -39.81 2.02 18.90
CA PHE A 10 -39.30 1.06 17.90
C PHE A 10 -38.18 1.66 17.02
N ALA A 11 -38.20 2.98 16.79
CA ALA A 11 -37.14 3.66 16.05
C ALA A 11 -35.88 3.86 16.90
N ILE A 12 -36.03 4.14 18.21
CA ILE A 12 -34.90 4.22 19.14
C ILE A 12 -34.27 2.85 19.35
N ALA A 13 -35.06 1.76 19.38
CA ALA A 13 -34.50 0.41 19.44
C ALA A 13 -33.77 0.02 18.13
N ALA A 14 -34.27 0.44 16.97
CA ALA A 14 -33.59 0.20 15.69
C ALA A 14 -32.30 1.04 15.57
N ASP A 15 -32.28 2.30 16.02
CA ASP A 15 -31.07 3.12 16.11
C ASP A 15 -30.06 2.55 17.11
N LEU A 16 -30.50 2.03 18.27
CA LEU A 16 -29.60 1.35 19.21
C LEU A 16 -29.08 0.00 18.71
N ILE A 17 -29.83 -0.70 17.84
CA ILE A 17 -29.38 -1.97 17.23
C ILE A 17 -28.48 -1.69 16.01
N TYR A 18 -28.63 -0.55 15.32
CA TYR A 18 -27.78 -0.18 14.18
C TYR A 18 -26.46 0.50 14.59
N THR A 19 -26.38 1.03 15.82
CA THR A 19 -25.14 1.56 16.41
C THR A 19 -24.23 0.44 16.99
N GLN A 20 -24.51 -0.83 16.67
CA GLN A 20 -23.72 -2.01 17.04
C GLN A 20 -23.02 -2.62 15.80
N LEU A 21 -22.32 -1.80 15.02
CA LEU A 21 -21.51 -2.25 13.90
C LEU A 21 -20.11 -1.65 14.04
N MET A 22 -19.18 -2.51 14.48
CA MET A 22 -17.79 -2.27 14.91
C MET A 22 -17.66 -1.54 16.25
N ASP A 23 -17.48 -2.33 17.31
CA ASP A 23 -17.10 -1.88 18.65
C ASP A 23 -15.85 -2.69 19.00
N ILE A 24 -14.67 -2.09 18.88
CA ILE A 24 -13.42 -2.75 19.26
C ILE A 24 -13.41 -2.95 20.78
N GLN A 25 -13.11 -4.15 21.25
CA GLN A 25 -13.17 -4.46 22.69
C GLN A 25 -11.78 -4.46 23.32
N PHE A 26 -11.55 -3.58 24.29
CA PHE A 26 -10.31 -3.55 25.05
C PHE A 26 -10.27 -4.69 26.06
N GLU A 27 -9.33 -5.62 25.87
CA GLU A 27 -9.03 -6.68 26.85
C GLU A 27 -7.93 -6.25 27.83
N ILE A 28 -6.91 -5.56 27.32
CA ILE A 28 -5.84 -4.95 28.11
C ILE A 28 -5.76 -3.49 27.72
N GLY A 29 -5.76 -2.60 28.71
CA GLY A 29 -5.78 -1.16 28.48
C GLY A 29 -7.00 -0.51 29.11
N ASP A 30 -7.18 0.78 28.83
CA ASP A 30 -8.33 1.56 29.27
C ASP A 30 -8.93 2.26 28.05
N PRO A 31 -10.19 1.97 27.66
CA PRO A 31 -10.81 2.59 26.48
C PRO A 31 -10.98 4.11 26.63
N LEU A 32 -11.00 4.64 27.87
CA LEU A 32 -11.06 6.09 28.11
C LEU A 32 -9.67 6.74 28.12
N ARG A 33 -8.61 5.92 28.16
CA ARG A 33 -7.20 6.35 28.18
C ARG A 33 -6.33 5.37 27.36
N PRO A 34 -6.62 5.21 26.05
CA PRO A 34 -5.82 4.36 25.20
C PRO A 34 -4.39 4.90 25.11
N ARG A 35 -3.44 3.98 24.98
CA ARG A 35 -2.01 4.28 25.07
C ARG A 35 -1.42 4.86 23.79
N GLY A 36 -2.16 4.81 22.68
CA GLY A 36 -1.71 5.21 21.34
C GLY A 36 -1.08 4.08 20.54
N HIS A 37 -0.94 2.89 21.13
CA HIS A 37 -0.47 1.69 20.47
C HIS A 37 -1.25 0.47 20.95
N ALA A 38 -1.73 -0.35 20.03
CA ALA A 38 -2.54 -1.53 20.35
C ALA A 38 -2.20 -2.74 19.49
N LEU A 39 -2.20 -3.92 20.11
CA LEU A 39 -2.31 -5.19 19.40
C LEU A 39 -3.79 -5.44 19.11
N LEU A 40 -4.18 -5.36 17.85
CA LEU A 40 -5.52 -5.70 17.39
C LEU A 40 -5.53 -7.16 16.98
N TYR A 41 -6.53 -7.93 17.40
CA TYR A 41 -6.69 -9.30 16.93
C TYR A 41 -8.13 -9.68 16.64
N TYR A 42 -8.26 -10.70 15.80
CA TYR A 42 -9.51 -11.28 15.33
C TYR A 42 -9.48 -12.79 15.51
N ARG A 43 -10.65 -13.41 15.57
CA ARG A 43 -10.83 -14.87 15.50
C ARG A 43 -11.67 -15.22 14.30
N VAL A 44 -11.40 -16.37 13.70
CA VAL A 44 -12.22 -16.89 12.60
C VAL A 44 -13.14 -17.95 13.18
N ASP A 45 -14.45 -17.86 12.91
CA ASP A 45 -15.44 -18.78 13.50
C ASP A 45 -15.19 -20.25 13.11
N THR A 46 -14.60 -20.48 11.93
CA THR A 46 -14.23 -21.81 11.44
C THR A 46 -12.94 -22.37 12.05
N GLU A 47 -12.13 -21.52 12.69
CA GLU A 47 -10.82 -21.87 13.26
C GLU A 47 -10.62 -21.21 14.63
N PRO A 48 -11.35 -21.66 15.67
CA PRO A 48 -11.39 -20.98 16.97
C PRO A 48 -10.06 -21.00 17.73
N ASP A 49 -9.16 -21.91 17.39
CA ASP A 49 -7.83 -22.04 18.00
C ASP A 49 -6.79 -21.07 17.39
N HIS A 50 -7.11 -20.43 16.26
CA HIS A 50 -6.24 -19.48 15.58
C HIS A 50 -6.68 -18.03 15.85
N VAL A 51 -5.69 -17.14 15.99
CA VAL A 51 -5.92 -15.70 16.09
C VAL A 51 -5.10 -14.98 15.04
N TYR A 52 -5.70 -13.95 14.47
CA TYR A 52 -5.11 -13.12 13.44
C TYR A 52 -4.86 -11.74 14.02
N GLY A 53 -3.63 -11.25 13.97
CA GLY A 53 -3.22 -10.04 14.66
C GLY A 53 -2.58 -9.02 13.73
N THR A 54 -2.77 -7.76 14.07
CA THR A 54 -2.04 -6.62 13.51
C THR A 54 -1.71 -5.62 14.63
N TYR A 55 -0.87 -4.63 14.35
CA TYR A 55 -0.46 -3.62 15.31
C TYR A 55 -0.92 -2.24 14.88
N ILE A 56 -1.75 -1.59 15.70
CA ILE A 56 -2.22 -0.22 15.50
C ILE A 56 -1.25 0.75 16.16
N VAL A 57 -0.95 1.84 15.45
CA VAL A 57 -0.21 3.00 15.96
C VAL A 57 -1.01 4.26 15.68
N THR A 58 -1.25 5.06 16.73
CA THR A 58 -1.76 6.43 16.66
C THR A 58 -0.64 7.39 17.05
N LEU A 59 -0.33 8.32 16.14
CA LEU A 59 0.76 9.28 16.32
C LEU A 59 0.30 10.44 17.22
N PRO A 60 1.06 10.77 18.27
CA PRO A 60 0.69 11.83 19.20
C PRO A 60 0.93 13.25 18.66
N ILE A 61 1.61 13.36 17.52
CA ILE A 61 1.90 14.62 16.83
C ILE A 61 1.35 14.53 15.42
N THR A 62 0.78 15.63 14.94
CA THR A 62 0.34 15.77 13.55
C THR A 62 1.55 15.69 12.63
N ALA A 63 1.80 14.48 12.12
CA ALA A 63 2.84 14.23 11.14
C ALA A 63 2.24 14.44 9.75
N ASP A 64 2.60 15.55 9.12
CA ASP A 64 2.35 15.73 7.70
C ASP A 64 3.33 14.84 6.93
N LEU A 65 2.92 13.60 6.66
CA LEU A 65 3.75 12.66 5.92
C LEU A 65 4.07 13.19 4.52
N THR A 66 3.28 14.11 3.94
CA THR A 66 3.60 14.68 2.62
C THR A 66 4.94 15.42 2.61
N LYS A 67 5.41 15.93 3.75
CA LYS A 67 6.74 16.55 3.92
C LYS A 67 7.89 15.54 3.91
N TYR A 68 7.60 14.28 4.19
CA TYR A 68 8.58 13.19 4.30
C TYR A 68 8.43 12.14 3.20
N VAL A 69 7.31 12.18 2.47
CA VAL A 69 7.09 11.46 1.23
C VAL A 69 7.91 12.15 0.17
N PRO A 70 8.90 11.46 -0.42
CA PRO A 70 9.67 12.03 -1.50
C PRO A 70 8.74 12.49 -2.64
N PRO A 71 9.01 13.64 -3.29
CA PRO A 71 8.11 14.21 -4.31
C PRO A 71 7.69 13.23 -5.40
N PHE A 72 8.54 12.24 -5.70
CA PHE A 72 8.29 11.21 -6.71
C PHE A 72 7.23 10.16 -6.30
N LEU A 73 6.97 9.93 -5.00
CA LEU A 73 5.91 9.04 -4.53
C LEU A 73 4.56 9.76 -4.37
N ALA A 74 4.56 11.09 -4.28
CA ALA A 74 3.38 11.89 -4.01
C ALA A 74 2.27 11.70 -5.08
N ALA A 75 2.66 11.53 -6.35
CA ALA A 75 1.72 11.28 -7.45
C ALA A 75 0.99 9.92 -7.36
N HIS A 76 1.62 8.92 -6.74
CA HIS A 76 1.04 7.56 -6.61
C HIS A 76 0.27 7.37 -5.29
N LEU A 77 0.49 8.23 -4.31
CA LEU A 77 -0.14 8.15 -2.98
C LEU A 77 -1.38 9.04 -2.82
N GLY A 78 -1.78 9.72 -3.90
CA GLY A 78 -2.94 10.61 -3.94
C GLY A 78 -2.62 11.98 -3.36
N SER A 79 -2.28 12.93 -4.22
CA SER A 79 -2.14 14.35 -3.89
C SER A 79 -3.53 14.98 -3.71
N SER A 80 -4.17 14.71 -2.58
CA SER A 80 -5.42 15.36 -2.19
C SER A 80 -5.48 15.44 -0.68
N ASP A 81 -6.01 16.53 -0.12
CA ASP A 81 -6.36 16.71 1.30
C ASP A 81 -7.38 15.67 1.85
N SER A 82 -7.67 14.64 1.07
CA SER A 82 -8.61 13.55 1.29
C SER A 82 -8.05 12.18 0.86
N GLY A 83 -6.75 12.09 0.53
CA GLY A 83 -6.05 10.84 0.23
C GLY A 83 -5.66 10.05 1.49
N PRO A 84 -5.22 8.79 1.36
CA PRO A 84 -4.85 7.91 2.49
C PRO A 84 -3.78 8.49 3.44
N LEU A 85 -3.03 9.49 2.97
CA LEU A 85 -1.97 10.16 3.73
C LEU A 85 -2.39 11.51 4.34
N ALA A 86 -3.51 12.09 3.91
CA ALA A 86 -3.96 13.40 4.38
C ALA A 86 -4.34 13.40 5.87
N ASN A 87 -4.59 12.22 6.43
CA ASN A 87 -4.85 12.04 7.85
C ASN A 87 -4.12 10.79 8.39
N PHE A 88 -2.81 10.71 8.16
CA PHE A 88 -1.94 9.62 8.66
C PHE A 88 -1.66 9.75 10.18
N ALA A 89 -2.68 10.11 10.96
CA ALA A 89 -2.59 10.17 12.41
C ALA A 89 -2.68 8.76 13.03
N ALA A 90 -3.24 7.78 12.34
CA ALA A 90 -3.27 6.40 12.79
C ALA A 90 -3.20 5.39 11.64
N PHE A 91 -2.56 4.25 11.87
CA PHE A 91 -2.41 3.17 10.87
C PHE A 91 -2.18 1.81 11.53
N ALA A 92 -2.36 0.72 10.78
CA ALA A 92 -2.04 -0.64 11.20
C ALA A 92 -0.90 -1.25 10.38
N MET A 93 -0.03 -2.03 11.03
CA MET A 93 1.02 -2.81 10.38
C MET A 93 1.10 -4.24 10.94
N PRO A 94 1.04 -5.28 10.07
CA PRO A 94 0.71 -5.23 8.63
C PRO A 94 -0.73 -4.75 8.37
N PRO A 95 -1.05 -4.18 7.19
CA PRO A 95 -2.39 -3.65 6.89
C PRO A 95 -3.48 -4.73 6.84
N MET A 96 -3.05 -6.00 6.79
CA MET A 96 -3.89 -7.17 6.97
C MET A 96 -3.47 -7.89 8.24
N SER A 97 -4.43 -8.35 9.02
CA SER A 97 -4.17 -9.23 10.17
C SER A 97 -3.56 -10.56 9.72
N GLU A 98 -2.44 -10.95 10.31
CA GLU A 98 -1.72 -12.17 10.00
C GLU A 98 -1.87 -13.21 11.11
N LEU A 99 -1.68 -14.49 10.79
CA LEU A 99 -1.75 -15.57 11.77
C LEU A 99 -0.68 -15.37 12.86
N VAL A 100 -1.11 -15.34 14.12
CA VAL A 100 -0.21 -15.18 15.26
C VAL A 100 0.16 -16.55 15.82
N GLU A 101 1.38 -17.00 15.52
CA GLU A 101 1.93 -18.21 16.14
C GLU A 101 1.93 -18.08 17.66
N GLY A 102 1.47 -19.13 18.37
CA GLY A 102 1.33 -19.10 19.82
C GLY A 102 0.03 -18.45 20.32
N GLY A 103 -0.87 -18.08 19.40
CA GLY A 103 -2.25 -17.74 19.69
C GLY A 103 -2.42 -16.49 20.56
N HIS A 104 -3.60 -16.41 21.20
CA HIS A 104 -3.98 -15.29 22.06
C HIS A 104 -3.00 -15.07 23.23
N ASP A 105 -2.49 -16.14 23.84
CA ASP A 105 -1.54 -16.04 24.96
C ASP A 105 -0.27 -15.28 24.60
N ARG A 106 0.20 -15.39 23.35
CA ARG A 106 1.35 -14.61 22.88
C ARG A 106 1.03 -13.13 22.82
N LEU A 107 -0.16 -12.76 22.34
CA LEU A 107 -0.60 -11.36 22.28
C LEU A 107 -0.68 -10.75 23.68
N VAL A 108 -1.25 -11.47 24.65
CA VAL A 108 -1.29 -11.05 26.06
C VAL A 108 0.12 -10.81 26.60
N ARG A 109 1.07 -11.72 26.33
CA ARG A 109 2.47 -11.53 26.75
C ARG A 109 3.12 -10.31 26.10
N LEU A 110 2.89 -10.09 24.80
CA LEU A 110 3.46 -8.96 24.06
C LEU A 110 2.87 -7.62 24.55
N ALA A 111 1.55 -7.55 24.73
CA ALA A 111 0.86 -6.37 25.25
C ALA A 111 1.41 -5.96 26.63
N ASN A 112 1.56 -6.93 27.54
CA ASN A 112 2.13 -6.67 28.86
C ASN A 112 3.62 -6.27 28.80
N LEU A 113 4.42 -6.93 27.96
CA LEU A 113 5.86 -6.65 27.82
C LEU A 113 6.11 -5.23 27.32
N ARG A 114 5.35 -4.79 26.33
CA ARG A 114 5.49 -3.45 25.72
C ARG A 114 4.68 -2.38 26.44
N ASN A 115 3.78 -2.80 27.32
CA ASN A 115 2.76 -1.93 27.90
C ASN A 115 1.92 -1.29 26.79
N ASP A 116 1.48 -2.10 25.82
CA ASP A 116 0.53 -1.73 24.76
C ASP A 116 -0.89 -2.12 25.18
N ASP A 117 -1.90 -1.57 24.49
CA ASP A 117 -3.28 -2.06 24.62
C ASP A 117 -3.45 -3.39 23.86
N LEU A 118 -4.38 -4.23 24.30
CA LEU A 118 -4.81 -5.42 23.58
C LEU A 118 -6.29 -5.27 23.27
N VAL A 119 -6.62 -5.34 21.98
CA VAL A 119 -7.93 -4.99 21.46
C VAL A 119 -8.45 -6.13 20.59
N TYR A 120 -9.68 -6.53 20.86
CA TYR A 120 -10.41 -7.51 20.09
C TYR A 120 -11.27 -6.84 19.03
N GLY A 121 -10.98 -7.11 17.75
CA GLY A 121 -11.70 -6.57 16.59
C GLY A 121 -12.94 -7.38 16.19
N GLY A 122 -13.22 -8.49 16.86
CA GLY A 122 -14.39 -9.34 16.60
C GLY A 122 -14.11 -10.63 15.84
N ASN A 123 -15.20 -11.29 15.44
CA ASN A 123 -15.17 -12.56 14.71
C ASN A 123 -15.23 -12.33 13.20
N MET A 124 -14.47 -13.10 12.45
CA MET A 124 -14.48 -13.10 10.99
C MET A 124 -15.10 -14.38 10.46
N PHE A 125 -16.01 -14.23 9.49
CA PHE A 125 -16.70 -15.36 8.86
C PHE A 125 -15.87 -16.01 7.74
N SER A 126 -14.89 -15.32 7.16
CA SER A 126 -14.08 -15.81 6.02
C SER A 126 -12.76 -15.05 5.85
N TYR A 127 -11.82 -15.65 5.11
CA TYR A 127 -10.57 -15.03 4.63
C TYR A 127 -10.77 -14.09 3.43
N ASP A 128 -11.90 -13.39 3.34
CA ASP A 128 -12.09 -12.40 2.27
C ASP A 128 -11.13 -11.23 2.51
N LEU A 129 -10.13 -11.11 1.62
CA LEU A 129 -9.02 -10.16 1.74
C LEU A 129 -9.53 -8.73 1.87
N ALA A 130 -10.53 -8.36 1.06
CA ALA A 130 -11.07 -7.01 1.03
C ALA A 130 -11.80 -6.67 2.33
N ARG A 131 -12.59 -7.62 2.85
CA ARG A 131 -13.30 -7.46 4.12
C ARG A 131 -12.35 -7.42 5.33
N MET A 132 -11.26 -8.18 5.29
CA MET A 132 -10.23 -8.15 6.33
C MET A 132 -9.56 -6.77 6.40
N MET A 133 -9.17 -6.24 5.24
CA MET A 133 -8.58 -4.89 5.16
C MET A 133 -9.57 -3.81 5.62
N GLU A 134 -10.84 -3.90 5.20
CA GLU A 134 -11.89 -2.97 5.63
C GLU A 134 -12.11 -3.03 7.15
N SER A 135 -12.12 -4.22 7.73
CA SER A 135 -12.28 -4.39 9.18
C SER A 135 -11.11 -3.83 9.98
N VAL A 136 -9.88 -4.05 9.53
CA VAL A 136 -8.68 -3.46 10.14
C VAL A 136 -8.71 -1.95 10.03
N ALA A 137 -9.08 -1.40 8.87
CA ALA A 137 -9.20 0.04 8.67
C ALA A 137 -10.25 0.67 9.59
N GLY A 138 -11.41 0.02 9.76
CA GLY A 138 -12.44 0.44 10.71
C GLY A 138 -11.92 0.47 12.16
N ALA A 139 -11.25 -0.60 12.59
CA ALA A 139 -10.68 -0.69 13.94
C ALA A 139 -9.58 0.35 14.20
N VAL A 140 -8.76 0.68 13.20
CA VAL A 140 -7.77 1.76 13.29
C VAL A 140 -8.45 3.10 13.51
N GLN A 141 -9.50 3.40 12.75
CA GLN A 141 -10.22 4.66 12.87
C GLN A 141 -10.86 4.79 14.25
N GLU A 142 -11.51 3.73 14.73
CA GLU A 142 -12.17 3.70 16.04
C GLU A 142 -11.18 3.88 17.20
N TYR A 143 -10.04 3.18 17.15
CA TYR A 143 -8.99 3.34 18.15
C TYR A 143 -8.39 4.75 18.14
N ALA A 144 -8.20 5.33 16.94
CA ALA A 144 -7.70 6.70 16.78
C ALA A 144 -8.67 7.73 17.36
N ASP A 145 -9.97 7.56 17.14
CA ASP A 145 -11.01 8.44 17.67
C ASP A 145 -11.04 8.38 19.21
N ALA A 146 -10.97 7.19 19.80
CA ALA A 146 -10.85 7.00 21.25
C ALA A 146 -9.61 7.69 21.82
N TRP A 147 -8.47 7.58 21.13
CA TRP A 147 -7.23 8.26 21.54
C TRP A 147 -7.33 9.77 21.44
N ASN A 148 -7.90 10.29 20.35
CA ASN A 148 -8.10 11.73 20.15
C ASN A 148 -9.03 12.33 21.21
N GLU A 149 -10.13 11.64 21.54
CA GLU A 149 -11.06 12.06 22.60
C GLU A 149 -10.37 12.10 23.96
N ALA A 150 -9.59 11.07 24.29
CA ALA A 150 -8.80 11.04 25.52
C ALA A 150 -7.73 12.14 25.56
N ALA A 151 -7.02 12.38 24.44
CA ALA A 151 -6.01 13.42 24.33
C ALA A 151 -6.62 14.83 24.51
N ASN A 152 -7.78 15.08 23.89
CA ASN A 152 -8.53 16.32 24.05
C ASN A 152 -8.99 16.54 25.50
N THR A 153 -9.49 15.48 26.15
CA THR A 153 -9.94 15.54 27.55
C THR A 153 -8.77 15.77 28.52
N ALA A 154 -7.60 15.23 28.22
CA ALA A 154 -6.38 15.40 29.01
C ALA A 154 -5.67 16.75 28.76
N GLY A 155 -6.16 17.59 27.84
CA GLY A 155 -5.51 18.84 27.44
C GLY A 155 -4.22 18.63 26.63
N ALA A 156 -4.02 17.43 26.10
CA ALA A 156 -2.89 17.01 25.28
C ALA A 156 -3.26 16.83 23.79
N GLY A 157 -4.48 17.22 23.40
CA GLY A 157 -4.97 17.15 22.03
C GLY A 157 -4.02 17.84 21.06
N ALA A 158 -3.80 17.21 19.90
CA ALA A 158 -2.95 17.73 18.86
C ALA A 158 -3.26 19.22 18.62
N VAL A 159 -2.23 20.06 18.75
CA VAL A 159 -2.28 21.44 18.29
C VAL A 159 -2.69 21.40 16.82
N ALA A 160 -3.94 21.79 16.55
CA ALA A 160 -4.43 21.97 15.20
C ALA A 160 -3.42 22.84 14.46
N ALA A 161 -2.93 22.35 13.31
CA ALA A 161 -2.11 23.16 12.43
C ALA A 161 -2.84 24.49 12.21
N PRO A 162 -2.18 25.65 12.40
CA PRO A 162 -2.82 26.91 12.08
C PRO A 162 -3.19 26.86 10.60
N ALA A 163 -4.46 27.13 10.30
CA ALA A 163 -4.91 27.33 8.94
C ALA A 163 -4.05 28.43 8.31
N ASP A 164 -3.38 28.09 7.20
CA ASP A 164 -2.63 29.05 6.40
C ASP A 164 -3.56 30.14 5.89
N ASP A 165 -3.47 31.31 6.50
CA ASP A 165 -3.83 32.58 5.88
C ASP A 165 -2.89 33.68 6.41
N VAL A 166 -1.60 33.50 6.16
CA VAL A 166 -0.64 34.60 6.22
C VAL A 166 0.23 34.56 4.97
N ALA A 167 -0.19 35.31 3.96
CA ALA A 167 0.66 35.70 2.84
C ALA A 167 1.88 36.44 3.40
N ILE A 168 3.06 35.80 3.39
CA ILE A 168 4.33 36.47 3.63
C ILE A 168 4.90 36.91 2.28
N PRO A 169 5.16 38.21 2.06
CA PRO A 169 5.65 38.71 0.79
C PRO A 169 7.10 38.27 0.56
N LEU A 170 7.34 37.78 -0.64
CA LEU A 170 8.62 37.39 -1.21
C LEU A 170 9.59 38.59 -1.20
N ALA A 171 10.66 38.54 -0.41
CA ALA A 171 11.78 39.46 -0.53
C ALA A 171 13.11 38.82 -0.07
N GLY A 172 13.96 38.53 -1.06
CA GLY A 172 15.41 38.77 -0.98
C GLY A 172 16.30 37.76 -0.25
N SER A 173 16.93 36.88 -1.02
CA SER A 173 18.34 36.45 -0.88
C SER A 173 18.64 35.60 -2.13
N ALA A 174 19.41 36.05 -3.14
CA ALA A 174 20.77 36.58 -3.15
C ALA A 174 21.75 35.70 -2.35
N ASP A 175 22.58 35.00 -3.12
CA ASP A 175 23.78 34.22 -2.78
C ASP A 175 23.64 32.88 -2.07
N ALA A 176 23.61 31.82 -2.90
CA ALA A 176 24.42 30.62 -2.68
C ALA A 176 24.87 30.06 -4.06
N PRO A 177 26.08 29.48 -4.17
CA PRO A 177 26.87 29.49 -5.38
C PRO A 177 26.43 28.45 -6.41
N ALA A 178 26.57 28.85 -7.67
CA ALA A 178 26.52 27.97 -8.82
C ALA A 178 27.68 26.97 -8.81
N ALA A 179 27.33 25.68 -8.73
CA ALA A 179 28.01 24.57 -9.39
C ALA A 179 26.87 23.80 -10.09
N GLY A 180 26.66 23.92 -11.41
CA GLY A 180 27.45 23.23 -12.44
C GLY A 180 27.26 21.71 -12.26
N THR A 181 26.62 20.93 -13.12
CA THR A 181 26.21 21.11 -14.52
C THR A 181 25.29 19.92 -14.85
N THR A 182 24.18 20.15 -15.55
CA THR A 182 23.50 19.26 -16.52
C THR A 182 23.35 17.76 -16.23
N GLY A 183 22.12 17.31 -16.00
CA GLY A 183 21.71 15.90 -16.14
C GLY A 183 20.28 15.63 -15.65
N ASP A 184 19.32 15.67 -16.58
CA ASP A 184 17.97 15.07 -16.62
C ASP A 184 17.19 14.82 -15.30
N GLU A 185 16.10 15.58 -15.12
CA GLU A 185 15.04 15.32 -14.13
C GLU A 185 14.37 13.93 -14.31
N ASP A 186 14.44 13.34 -15.52
CA ASP A 186 13.94 12.00 -15.82
C ASP A 186 14.82 10.86 -15.27
N THR A 187 16.10 11.13 -14.98
CA THR A 187 17.02 10.11 -14.41
C THR A 187 16.80 9.94 -12.90
N ALA A 188 16.25 10.95 -12.23
CA ALA A 188 15.99 10.89 -10.78
C ALA A 188 14.93 9.84 -10.42
N GLY A 189 13.89 9.67 -11.24
CA GLY A 189 12.87 8.63 -11.05
C GLY A 189 13.40 7.21 -11.28
N LEU A 190 14.30 7.04 -12.27
CA LEU A 190 14.97 5.77 -12.53
C LEU A 190 15.86 5.35 -11.36
N GLY A 191 16.61 6.28 -10.77
CA GLY A 191 17.49 6.01 -9.63
C GLY A 191 16.74 5.59 -8.35
N VAL A 192 15.49 6.04 -8.16
CA VAL A 192 14.63 5.61 -7.05
C VAL A 192 14.21 4.15 -7.22
N ASN A 193 13.70 3.81 -8.41
CA ASN A 193 13.23 2.46 -8.69
C ASN A 193 14.39 1.45 -8.66
N GLU A 194 15.61 1.88 -9.03
CA GLU A 194 16.83 1.07 -8.95
C GLU A 194 17.12 0.58 -7.51
N VAL A 195 16.95 1.46 -6.51
CA VAL A 195 17.12 1.07 -5.10
C VAL A 195 16.01 0.10 -4.68
N LEU A 196 14.75 0.33 -5.08
CA LEU A 196 13.64 -0.55 -4.75
C LEU A 196 13.84 -1.97 -5.32
N TRP A 197 14.22 -2.07 -6.60
CA TRP A 197 14.45 -3.35 -7.26
C TRP A 197 15.60 -4.17 -6.65
N SER A 198 16.53 -3.52 -5.94
CA SER A 198 17.60 -4.22 -5.21
C SER A 198 17.11 -5.01 -4.00
N PHE A 199 15.95 -4.66 -3.43
CA PHE A 199 15.35 -5.34 -2.27
C PHE A 199 14.24 -6.32 -2.62
N MET A 200 13.82 -6.36 -3.90
CA MET A 200 12.71 -7.19 -4.37
C MET A 200 13.15 -8.63 -4.70
N SER A 201 12.23 -9.58 -4.58
CA SER A 201 12.45 -10.94 -5.07
C SER A 201 12.47 -10.99 -6.61
N GLU A 202 13.01 -12.05 -7.19
CA GLU A 202 12.95 -12.25 -8.65
C GLU A 202 11.51 -12.27 -9.17
N GLY A 203 10.59 -12.90 -8.42
CA GLY A 203 9.17 -12.94 -8.76
C GLY A 203 8.53 -11.54 -8.77
N ASP A 204 8.85 -10.70 -7.79
CA ASP A 204 8.32 -9.33 -7.73
C ASP A 204 8.90 -8.46 -8.85
N ARG A 205 10.18 -8.63 -9.17
CA ARG A 205 10.81 -7.95 -10.33
C ARG A 205 10.15 -8.35 -11.65
N LEU A 206 9.76 -9.62 -11.80
CA LEU A 206 9.00 -10.08 -12.97
C LEU A 206 7.56 -9.54 -13.01
N ALA A 207 6.91 -9.39 -11.84
CA ALA A 207 5.60 -8.76 -11.75
C ALA A 207 5.66 -7.30 -12.22
N GLU A 208 6.67 -6.54 -11.78
CA GLU A 208 6.91 -5.18 -12.27
C GLU A 208 7.25 -5.13 -13.76
N MET A 209 8.06 -6.06 -14.27
CA MET A 209 8.33 -6.17 -15.71
C MET A 209 7.04 -6.38 -16.51
N GLY A 210 6.12 -7.21 -16.01
CA GLY A 210 4.80 -7.41 -16.61
C GLY A 210 3.93 -6.16 -16.58
N ARG A 211 3.96 -5.39 -15.49
CA ARG A 211 3.25 -4.11 -15.36
C ARG A 211 3.79 -3.07 -16.34
N LEU A 212 5.11 -2.95 -16.47
CA LEU A 212 5.76 -2.05 -17.42
C LEU A 212 5.45 -2.43 -18.87
N LEU A 213 5.46 -3.73 -19.20
CA LEU A 213 5.07 -4.22 -20.52
C LEU A 213 3.63 -3.83 -20.89
N GLY A 214 2.69 -3.95 -19.94
CA GLY A 214 1.31 -3.52 -20.13
C GLY A 214 1.17 -2.01 -20.34
N ARG A 215 1.89 -1.20 -19.56
CA ARG A 215 1.93 0.26 -19.71
C ARG A 215 2.54 0.68 -21.05
N LEU A 216 3.62 0.03 -21.47
CA LEU A 216 4.28 0.31 -22.77
C LEU A 216 3.30 0.10 -23.92
N ARG A 217 2.53 -1.00 -23.88
CA ARG A 217 1.51 -1.28 -24.89
C ARG A 217 0.41 -0.22 -24.90
N PHE A 218 -0.08 0.21 -23.74
CA PHE A 218 -1.07 1.28 -23.65
C PHE A 218 -0.53 2.60 -24.24
N ALA A 219 0.72 2.94 -23.95
CA ALA A 219 1.39 4.11 -24.51
C ALA A 219 1.55 4.03 -26.04
N GLN A 220 1.89 2.85 -26.57
CA GLN A 220 1.95 2.59 -28.02
C GLN A 220 0.59 2.72 -28.70
N GLU A 221 -0.47 2.17 -28.12
CA GLU A 221 -1.84 2.32 -28.63
C GLU A 221 -2.29 3.80 -28.61
N GLY A 222 -1.84 4.56 -27.61
CA GLY A 222 -2.05 6.01 -27.49
C GLY A 222 -1.12 6.91 -28.31
N ASN A 223 -0.11 6.36 -28.99
CA ASN A 223 0.99 7.10 -29.65
C ASN A 223 1.71 8.12 -28.73
N ASP A 224 1.82 7.81 -27.43
CA ASP A 224 2.54 8.64 -26.46
C ASP A 224 4.04 8.33 -26.50
N ASN A 225 4.76 8.95 -27.44
CA ASN A 225 6.18 8.70 -27.67
C ASN A 225 7.07 9.03 -26.46
N THR A 226 6.66 10.00 -25.63
CA THR A 226 7.39 10.33 -24.40
C THR A 226 7.25 9.17 -23.42
N ALA A 227 6.02 8.75 -23.12
CA ALA A 227 5.78 7.61 -22.23
C ALA A 227 6.42 6.31 -22.76
N ILE A 228 6.42 6.06 -24.07
CA ILE A 228 7.10 4.91 -24.69
C ILE A 228 8.60 4.93 -24.37
N THR A 229 9.25 6.09 -24.50
CA THR A 229 10.70 6.23 -24.25
C THR A 229 11.01 6.00 -22.78
N ASP A 230 10.23 6.61 -21.88
CA ASP A 230 10.43 6.53 -20.44
C ASP A 230 10.22 5.10 -19.93
N ILE A 231 9.13 4.45 -20.35
CA ILE A 231 8.84 3.06 -19.94
C ILE A 231 9.90 2.11 -20.49
N THR A 232 10.39 2.32 -21.72
CA THR A 232 11.46 1.49 -22.30
C THR A 232 12.78 1.64 -21.52
N ALA A 233 13.12 2.86 -21.09
CA ALA A 233 14.28 3.11 -20.23
C ALA A 233 14.10 2.44 -18.85
N GLU A 234 12.90 2.51 -18.28
CA GLU A 234 12.53 1.88 -17.00
C GLU A 234 12.64 0.34 -17.08
N MET A 235 12.10 -0.29 -18.13
CA MET A 235 12.23 -1.73 -18.37
C MET A 235 13.69 -2.16 -18.52
N THR A 236 14.50 -1.35 -19.21
CA THR A 236 15.93 -1.64 -19.39
C THR A 236 16.69 -1.54 -18.07
N ALA A 237 16.36 -0.55 -17.22
CA ALA A 237 16.96 -0.40 -15.90
C ALA A 237 16.58 -1.56 -14.97
N LEU A 238 15.30 -1.96 -14.92
CA LEU A 238 14.83 -3.12 -14.16
C LEU A 238 15.53 -4.41 -14.60
N GLY A 239 15.75 -4.56 -15.92
CA GLY A 239 16.45 -5.71 -16.49
C GLY A 239 17.86 -5.92 -15.94
N ARG A 240 18.55 -4.89 -15.45
CA ARG A 240 19.90 -4.99 -14.85
C ARG A 240 19.90 -5.74 -13.51
N HIS A 241 18.74 -5.86 -12.87
CA HIS A 241 18.57 -6.59 -11.61
C HIS A 241 18.04 -8.02 -11.80
N LEU A 242 17.91 -8.48 -13.04
CA LEU A 242 17.48 -9.85 -13.37
C LEU A 242 18.65 -10.65 -13.96
N PRO A 243 18.65 -11.99 -13.82
CA PRO A 243 19.70 -12.83 -14.40
C PRO A 243 19.76 -12.70 -15.94
N ASP A 244 20.97 -12.74 -16.51
CA ASP A 244 21.18 -12.63 -17.97
C ASP A 244 20.39 -13.67 -18.78
N GLU A 245 20.16 -14.85 -18.19
CA GLU A 245 19.39 -15.97 -18.76
C GLU A 245 17.96 -15.56 -19.14
N TYR A 246 17.41 -14.52 -18.50
CA TYR A 246 16.06 -14.02 -18.74
C TYR A 246 15.96 -13.23 -20.05
N SER A 247 17.08 -12.77 -20.60
CA SER A 247 17.14 -12.11 -21.91
C SER A 247 16.20 -10.90 -22.03
N ILE A 248 16.17 -10.05 -21.00
CA ILE A 248 15.28 -8.88 -20.91
C ILE A 248 15.47 -7.90 -22.08
N SER A 249 16.69 -7.79 -22.62
CA SER A 249 16.94 -6.97 -23.81
C SER A 249 16.12 -7.41 -25.04
N ALA A 250 15.95 -8.72 -25.23
CA ALA A 250 15.14 -9.27 -26.31
C ALA A 250 13.63 -9.05 -26.06
N LEU A 251 13.21 -9.14 -24.79
CA LEU A 251 11.84 -8.79 -24.38
C LEU A 251 11.53 -7.32 -24.70
N VAL A 252 12.41 -6.40 -24.30
CA VAL A 252 12.25 -4.96 -24.54
C VAL A 252 12.21 -4.66 -26.04
N ALA A 253 13.12 -5.26 -26.82
CA ALA A 253 13.13 -5.08 -28.27
C ALA A 253 11.83 -5.54 -28.94
N ALA A 254 11.34 -6.73 -28.56
CA ALA A 254 10.04 -7.23 -29.05
C ALA A 254 8.88 -6.34 -28.60
N ALA A 255 8.94 -5.79 -27.39
CA ALA A 255 7.91 -4.92 -26.84
C ALA A 255 7.90 -3.53 -27.48
N SER A 256 9.01 -3.05 -28.05
CA SER A 256 9.08 -1.76 -28.73
C SER A 256 8.38 -1.74 -30.10
N GLU A 257 8.08 -2.91 -30.68
CA GLU A 257 7.40 -3.04 -31.96
C GLU A 257 5.90 -3.32 -31.78
N THR A 258 5.06 -2.72 -32.63
CA THR A 258 3.58 -2.81 -32.56
C THR A 258 2.98 -3.87 -33.48
N SER A 259 3.80 -4.74 -34.09
CA SER A 259 3.30 -5.81 -34.95
C SER A 259 2.61 -6.92 -34.14
N ALA A 260 1.66 -7.63 -34.74
CA ALA A 260 1.02 -8.77 -34.08
C ALA A 260 2.02 -9.87 -33.68
N ALA A 261 3.08 -10.04 -34.48
CA ALA A 261 4.16 -10.98 -34.19
C ALA A 261 5.03 -10.52 -33.01
N SER A 262 5.38 -9.24 -32.93
CA SER A 262 6.22 -8.69 -31.86
C SER A 262 5.51 -8.65 -30.51
N VAL A 263 4.20 -8.35 -30.50
CA VAL A 263 3.37 -8.44 -29.29
C VAL A 263 3.34 -9.88 -28.75
N GLN A 264 3.15 -10.86 -29.63
CA GLN A 264 3.17 -12.27 -29.24
C GLN A 264 4.58 -12.70 -28.78
N LEU A 265 5.63 -12.17 -29.41
CA LEU A 265 7.02 -12.44 -29.04
C LEU A 265 7.35 -11.91 -27.65
N ALA A 266 6.94 -10.67 -27.33
CA ALA A 266 7.13 -10.07 -26.00
C ALA A 266 6.44 -10.87 -24.90
N GLN A 267 5.21 -11.37 -25.15
CA GLN A 267 4.50 -12.24 -24.21
C GLN A 267 5.25 -13.55 -23.97
N LEU A 268 5.76 -14.20 -25.04
CA LEU A 268 6.52 -15.44 -24.91
C LEU A 268 7.83 -15.22 -24.13
N TYR A 269 8.50 -14.09 -24.34
CA TYR A 269 9.69 -13.73 -23.56
C TYR A 269 9.36 -13.54 -22.07
N LEU A 270 8.25 -12.87 -21.74
CA LEU A 270 7.82 -12.68 -20.34
C LEU A 270 7.43 -14.02 -19.69
N ASP A 271 6.66 -14.85 -20.39
CA ASP A 271 6.26 -16.18 -19.91
C ASP A 271 7.48 -17.07 -19.68
N ARG A 272 8.50 -17.01 -20.55
CA ARG A 272 9.78 -17.70 -20.38
C ARG A 272 10.47 -17.28 -19.09
N CYS A 273 10.49 -15.97 -18.77
CA CYS A 273 11.10 -15.47 -17.54
C CYS A 273 10.41 -16.04 -16.29
N TYR A 274 9.07 -16.09 -16.26
CA TYR A 274 8.34 -16.73 -15.16
C TYR A 274 8.65 -18.23 -15.03
N ARG A 275 8.79 -18.96 -16.15
CA ARG A 275 9.13 -20.39 -16.13
C ARG A 275 10.58 -20.65 -15.70
N LEU A 276 11.50 -19.76 -16.05
CA LEU A 276 12.88 -19.79 -15.55
C LEU A 276 12.91 -19.56 -14.04
N SER A 277 12.18 -18.56 -13.55
CA SER A 277 12.07 -18.29 -12.10
C SER A 277 11.46 -19.46 -11.32
N SER A 278 10.50 -20.18 -11.90
CA SER A 278 9.90 -21.36 -11.27
C SER A 278 10.71 -22.66 -11.45
N GLY A 279 11.80 -22.66 -12.21
CA GLY A 279 12.63 -23.84 -12.49
C GLY A 279 11.98 -24.89 -13.43
N ASP A 280 10.97 -24.53 -14.20
CA ASP A 280 10.24 -25.46 -15.09
C ASP A 280 10.94 -25.61 -16.45
N ALA A 281 11.98 -26.43 -16.50
CA ALA A 281 12.80 -26.65 -17.69
C ALA A 281 12.04 -27.31 -18.88
N GLU A 282 10.89 -27.94 -18.64
CA GLU A 282 10.08 -28.49 -19.74
C GLU A 282 9.31 -27.38 -20.45
N GLN A 283 8.63 -26.51 -19.68
CA GLN A 283 7.90 -25.38 -20.26
C GLN A 283 8.83 -24.35 -20.89
N VAL A 284 9.99 -24.08 -20.29
CA VAL A 284 11.00 -23.19 -20.91
C VAL A 284 11.36 -23.67 -22.31
N ARG A 285 11.64 -24.97 -22.51
CA ARG A 285 11.97 -25.52 -23.84
C ARG A 285 10.84 -25.34 -24.86
N ARG A 286 9.59 -25.58 -24.45
CA ARG A 286 8.42 -25.39 -25.32
C ARG A 286 8.26 -23.93 -25.74
N ILE A 287 8.43 -23.00 -24.79
CA ILE A 287 8.35 -21.56 -25.06
C ILE A 287 9.50 -21.11 -25.97
N GLU A 288 10.73 -21.59 -25.74
CA GLU A 288 11.87 -21.28 -26.60
C GLU A 288 11.69 -21.79 -28.05
N GLU A 289 11.06 -22.94 -28.25
CA GLU A 289 10.68 -23.39 -29.58
C GLU A 289 9.66 -22.47 -30.24
N ALA A 290 8.66 -22.00 -29.48
CA ALA A 290 7.66 -21.05 -29.95
C ALA A 290 8.30 -19.71 -30.35
N ILE A 291 9.20 -19.17 -29.52
CA ILE A 291 10.00 -17.96 -29.80
C ILE A 291 10.76 -18.12 -31.11
N ARG A 292 11.57 -19.19 -31.25
CA ARG A 292 12.36 -19.46 -32.47
C ARG A 292 11.51 -19.63 -33.72
N ASN A 293 10.28 -20.14 -33.60
CA ASN A 293 9.37 -20.29 -34.73
C ASN A 293 8.74 -18.96 -35.14
N LEU A 294 8.49 -18.06 -34.18
CA LEU A 294 7.91 -16.76 -34.44
C LEU A 294 8.94 -15.78 -35.04
N GLU A 295 10.17 -15.79 -34.52
CA GLU A 295 11.30 -15.01 -35.06
C GLU A 295 11.67 -15.39 -36.49
N ARG A 296 11.45 -16.65 -36.89
CA ARG A 296 11.66 -17.11 -38.28
C ARG A 296 10.55 -16.67 -39.25
N ARG A 297 9.43 -16.15 -38.74
CA ARG A 297 8.24 -15.77 -39.53
C ARG A 297 8.07 -14.26 -39.65
N GLY A 298 8.71 -13.47 -38.79
CA GLY A 298 8.90 -12.03 -38.95
C GLY A 298 10.07 -11.73 -39.88
#